data_AF-A0A2V8UPS6-F1
#
_entry.id   AF-A0A2V8UPS6-F1
#
_cell.length_a   1.000
_cell.length_b   1.000
_cell.length_c   1.000
_cell.angle_alpha   90.00
_cell.angle_beta   90.00
_cell.angle_gamma   90.00
#
_symmetry.space_group_name_H-M   'P 1'
#
loop_
_entity.id
_entity.type
_entity.pdbx_description
1 polymer ?
#
loop_
_entity_poly.entity_id
_entity_poly.type
_entity_poly.pdbx_seq_one_letter_code
_entity_poly.pdbx_strand_id
1 'polypeptide(L)'
;MRVVLDANSRAQVYADHLLLERGRGQLDSGSNYRLEARTLCASCSAGSRAVVAIGDSGAVDVGSLKGDLRVANADGVRVANVGAGNSVELRVELVETCRF
;
A
#
# COMPACT_ATOMS: atom_id res chain seq x y z
N MET A 1 -4.86 1.25 -16.37
CA MET A 1 -4.68 1.42 -14.90
C MET A 1 -5.67 2.48 -14.44
N ARG A 2 -6.30 2.30 -13.28
CA ARG A 2 -7.17 3.30 -12.66
C ARG A 2 -6.87 3.40 -11.17
N VAL A 3 -6.77 4.63 -10.68
CA VAL A 3 -6.65 4.93 -9.24
C VAL A 3 -7.91 5.67 -8.81
N VAL A 4 -8.46 5.28 -7.66
CA VAL A 4 -9.57 5.98 -7.01
C VAL A 4 -9.08 6.42 -5.64
N LEU A 5 -9.34 7.68 -5.29
CA LEU A 5 -9.02 8.24 -3.98
C LEU A 5 -10.33 8.62 -3.30
N ASP A 6 -10.50 8.20 -2.05
CA ASP A 6 -11.66 8.60 -1.26
C ASP A 6 -11.55 10.08 -0.87
N ALA A 7 -12.68 10.67 -0.49
CA ALA A 7 -12.69 12.04 0.04
C ALA A 7 -11.70 12.17 1.21
N ASN A 8 -11.12 13.37 1.36
CA ASN A 8 -10.09 13.65 2.37
C ASN A 8 -8.79 12.85 2.19
N SER A 9 -8.54 12.25 1.02
CA SER A 9 -7.23 11.63 0.74
C SER A 9 -6.22 12.64 0.21
N ARG A 10 -4.95 12.35 0.43
CA ARG A 10 -3.81 13.08 -0.16
C ARG A 10 -2.85 12.08 -0.77
N ALA A 11 -2.54 12.26 -2.05
CA ALA A 11 -1.60 11.40 -2.74
C ALA A 11 -0.86 12.17 -3.86
N GLN A 12 0.31 11.68 -4.22
CA GLN A 12 1.07 12.12 -5.38
C GLN A 12 1.10 11.00 -6.43
N VAL A 13 0.85 11.35 -7.68
CA VAL A 13 0.81 10.40 -8.80
C VAL A 13 2.12 10.52 -9.58
N TYR A 14 2.87 9.43 -9.67
CA TYR A 14 4.05 9.29 -10.51
C TYR A 14 3.74 8.40 -11.72
N ALA A 15 4.69 8.30 -12.65
CA ALA A 15 4.54 7.47 -13.84
C ALA A 15 4.40 5.97 -13.51
N ASP A 16 5.02 5.52 -12.42
CA ASP A 16 5.13 4.11 -12.04
C ASP A 16 4.49 3.75 -10.68
N HIS A 17 4.19 4.75 -9.86
CA HIS A 17 3.59 4.53 -8.53
C HIS A 17 2.72 5.69 -8.05
N LEU A 18 1.81 5.38 -7.12
CA LEU A 18 1.06 6.36 -6.35
C LEU A 18 1.65 6.42 -4.95
N LEU A 19 2.05 7.60 -4.48
CA LEU A 19 2.41 7.82 -3.09
C LEU A 19 1.19 8.34 -2.32
N LEU A 20 0.58 7.49 -1.49
CA LEU A 20 -0.50 7.85 -0.58
C LEU A 20 0.08 8.42 0.72
N GLU A 21 -0.24 9.67 1.01
CA GLU A 21 0.22 10.36 2.23
C GLU A 21 -0.85 10.33 3.33
N ARG A 22 -2.14 10.31 2.95
CA ARG A 22 -3.28 10.25 3.87
C ARG A 22 -4.52 9.69 3.19
N GLY A 23 -5.40 9.07 3.97
CA GLY A 23 -6.73 8.65 3.54
C GLY A 23 -6.71 7.27 2.92
N ARG A 24 -7.54 7.05 1.90
CA ARG A 24 -7.75 5.73 1.28
C ARG A 24 -7.64 5.82 -0.23
N GLY A 25 -6.84 4.92 -0.80
CA GLY A 25 -6.67 4.75 -2.23
C GLY A 25 -6.99 3.34 -2.67
N GLN A 26 -7.65 3.20 -3.81
CA GLN A 26 -7.87 1.94 -4.49
C GLN A 26 -7.13 1.95 -5.82
N LEU A 27 -6.44 0.85 -6.11
CA LEU A 27 -5.73 0.64 -7.37
C LEU A 27 -6.36 -0.53 -8.13
N ASP A 28 -6.81 -0.25 -9.34
CA ASP A 28 -7.13 -1.23 -10.37
C ASP A 28 -5.90 -1.41 -11.27
N SER A 29 -5.14 -2.48 -11.02
CA SER A 29 -3.88 -2.73 -11.70
C SER A 29 -4.13 -3.33 -13.08
N GLY A 30 -3.66 -2.60 -14.10
CA GLY A 30 -3.56 -3.09 -15.48
C GLY A 30 -2.10 -3.32 -15.93
N SER A 31 -1.12 -3.02 -15.07
CA SER A 31 0.33 -3.04 -15.32
C SER A 31 1.09 -3.13 -13.98
N ASN A 32 2.42 -3.04 -14.00
CA ASN A 32 3.32 -3.07 -12.82
C ASN A 32 3.26 -1.79 -11.95
N TYR A 33 2.11 -1.11 -11.89
CA TYR A 33 1.97 0.13 -11.14
C TYR A 33 1.86 -0.15 -9.64
N ARG A 34 2.61 0.62 -8.83
CA ARG A 34 2.73 0.38 -7.38
C ARG A 34 1.93 1.41 -6.57
N LEU A 35 1.55 1.04 -5.35
CA LEU A 35 0.97 1.95 -4.39
C LEU A 35 1.86 1.99 -3.16
N GLU A 36 2.40 3.16 -2.86
CA GLU A 36 3.27 3.41 -1.72
C GLU A 36 2.49 4.12 -0.62
N ALA A 37 2.66 3.69 0.61
CA ALA A 37 2.07 4.29 1.79
C ALA A 37 3.08 4.22 2.93
N ARG A 38 3.52 5.37 3.44
CA ARG A 38 4.64 5.46 4.40
C ARG A 38 5.91 4.80 3.83
N THR A 39 6.41 3.74 4.46
CA THR A 39 7.57 2.96 4.01
C THR A 39 7.16 1.63 3.36
N LEU A 40 5.85 1.42 3.14
CA LEU A 40 5.32 0.21 2.55
C LEU A 40 5.04 0.41 1.06
N CYS A 41 5.40 -0.59 0.28
CA CYS A 41 5.15 -0.67 -1.14
C CYS A 41 4.22 -1.85 -1.41
N ALA A 42 3.03 -1.56 -1.90
CA ALA A 42 2.02 -2.52 -2.30
C ALA A 42 2.07 -2.71 -3.82
N SER A 43 2.25 -3.95 -4.24
CA SER A 43 2.32 -4.33 -5.65
C SER A 43 1.42 -5.53 -5.93
N CYS A 44 0.66 -5.47 -7.01
CA CYS A 44 -0.23 -6.56 -7.41
C CYS A 44 -0.07 -6.89 -8.88
N SER A 45 -0.46 -8.11 -9.24
CA SER A 45 -0.40 -8.59 -10.61
C SER A 45 -1.45 -7.92 -11.50
N ALA A 46 -1.24 -7.95 -12.82
CA ALA A 46 -2.21 -7.41 -13.78
C ALA A 46 -3.60 -8.05 -13.59
N GLY A 47 -4.65 -7.23 -13.61
CA GLY A 47 -6.02 -7.65 -13.37
C GLY A 47 -6.41 -7.77 -11.89
N SER A 48 -5.50 -7.43 -10.98
CA SER A 48 -5.75 -7.36 -9.53
C SER A 48 -6.34 -6.01 -9.12
N ARG A 49 -7.02 -6.00 -7.97
CA ARG A 49 -7.58 -4.80 -7.36
C ARG A 49 -7.14 -4.76 -5.90
N ALA A 50 -6.44 -3.68 -5.54
CA ALA A 50 -5.91 -3.47 -4.21
C ALA A 50 -6.53 -2.21 -3.58
N VAL A 51 -6.63 -2.20 -2.26
CA VAL A 51 -7.02 -1.04 -1.48
C VAL A 51 -6.00 -0.81 -0.38
N VAL A 52 -5.63 0.44 -0.18
CA VAL A 52 -4.69 0.87 0.85
C VAL A 52 -5.28 2.06 1.58
N ALA A 53 -5.28 2.01 2.91
CA ALA A 53 -5.71 3.11 3.76
C ALA A 53 -4.64 3.41 4.81
N ILE A 54 -4.49 4.69 5.14
CA ILE A 54 -3.63 5.15 6.22
C ILE A 54 -4.56 5.63 7.34
N GLY A 55 -4.61 4.87 8.42
CA GLY A 55 -5.36 5.22 9.62
C GLY A 55 -4.72 6.38 10.38
N ASP A 56 -5.48 7.00 11.28
CA ASP A 56 -5.03 8.17 12.05
C ASP A 56 -3.85 7.87 12.98
N SER A 57 -3.72 6.61 13.42
CA SER A 57 -2.58 6.11 14.20
C SER A 57 -1.30 5.94 13.35
N GLY A 58 -1.37 6.16 12.04
CA GLY A 58 -0.29 5.90 11.10
C GLY A 58 -0.17 4.44 10.66
N ALA A 59 -1.05 3.56 11.15
CA ALA A 59 -1.16 2.19 10.66
C ALA A 59 -1.64 2.18 9.20
N VAL A 60 -1.13 1.22 8.43
CA VAL A 60 -1.46 1.07 7.02
C VAL A 60 -2.26 -0.22 6.85
N ASP A 61 -3.53 -0.06 6.49
CA ASP A 61 -4.39 -1.18 6.11
C ASP A 61 -4.20 -1.47 4.62
N VAL A 62 -3.85 -2.71 4.32
CA VAL A 62 -3.66 -3.18 2.95
C VAL A 62 -4.60 -4.35 2.68
N GLY A 63 -5.46 -4.23 1.68
CA GLY A 63 -6.42 -5.26 1.29
C GLY A 63 -6.36 -5.62 -0.18
N SER A 64 -6.60 -6.89 -0.48
CA SER A 64 -6.80 -7.35 -1.85
C SER A 64 -8.28 -7.62 -2.10
N LEU A 65 -8.88 -6.85 -3.00
CA LEU A 65 -10.25 -7.08 -3.46
C LEU A 65 -10.29 -8.15 -4.57
N LYS A 66 -9.21 -8.28 -5.34
CA LYS A 66 -9.07 -9.28 -6.41
C LYS A 66 -7.59 -9.56 -6.66
N GLY A 67 -7.25 -10.83 -6.85
CA GLY A 67 -5.88 -11.27 -7.12
C GLY A 67 -4.99 -11.24 -5.88
N ASP A 68 -3.69 -11.42 -6.08
CA ASP A 68 -2.71 -11.42 -5.00
C ASP A 68 -2.01 -10.06 -4.89
N LEU A 69 -1.84 -9.62 -3.65
CA LEU A 69 -1.21 -8.37 -3.30
C LEU A 69 0.01 -8.63 -2.43
N ARG A 70 1.17 -8.19 -2.90
CA ARG A 70 2.44 -8.31 -2.18
C ARG A 70 2.76 -6.96 -1.55
N VAL A 71 3.10 -6.99 -0.27
CA VAL A 71 3.54 -5.81 0.47
C VAL A 71 5.00 -5.98 0.85
N ALA A 72 5.82 -4.99 0.50
CA ALA A 72 7.22 -4.91 0.87
C ALA A 72 7.51 -3.63 1.65
N ASN A 73 8.59 -3.61 2.41
CA ASN A 73 9.12 -2.38 3.00
C ASN A 73 10.00 -1.62 1.98
N ALA A 74 10.57 -0.49 2.40
CA ALA A 74 11.46 0.34 1.59
C ALA A 74 12.74 -0.39 1.12
N ASP A 75 13.19 -1.41 1.86
CA ASP A 75 14.34 -2.24 1.51
C ASP A 75 13.97 -3.37 0.51
N GLY A 76 12.71 -3.46 0.10
CA GLY A 76 12.20 -4.50 -0.78
C GLY A 76 11.94 -5.84 -0.09
N VAL A 77 12.05 -5.92 1.23
CA VAL A 77 11.74 -7.11 2.02
C VAL A 77 10.22 -7.28 2.07
N ARG A 78 9.71 -8.45 1.68
CA ARG A 78 8.28 -8.75 1.75
C ARG A 78 7.86 -8.92 3.19
N VAL A 79 6.89 -8.12 3.61
CA VAL A 79 6.31 -8.16 4.96
C VAL A 79 4.94 -8.83 4.99
N ALA A 80 4.22 -8.87 3.86
CA ALA A 80 2.95 -9.57 3.76
C ALA A 80 2.64 -10.04 2.34
N ASN A 81 1.86 -11.11 2.24
CA ASN A 81 1.17 -11.53 1.03
C ASN A 81 -0.32 -11.64 1.34
N VAL A 82 -1.14 -10.85 0.65
CA VAL A 82 -2.57 -10.70 0.91
C VAL A 82 -3.34 -11.27 -0.27
N GLY A 83 -3.98 -12.42 -0.06
CA GLY A 83 -4.86 -13.02 -1.06
C GLY A 83 -6.20 -12.29 -1.17
N ALA A 84 -6.90 -12.49 -2.29
CA ALA A 84 -8.21 -11.88 -2.54
C ALA A 84 -9.20 -12.09 -1.39
N GLY A 85 -9.95 -11.05 -1.05
CA GLY A 85 -10.92 -11.03 0.05
C GLY A 85 -10.31 -10.82 1.43
N ASN A 86 -8.98 -10.70 1.55
CA ASN A 86 -8.29 -10.50 2.82
C ASN A 86 -7.67 -9.11 2.93
N SER A 87 -7.38 -8.72 4.18
CA SER A 87 -6.67 -7.49 4.53
C SER A 87 -5.75 -7.71 5.71
N VAL A 88 -4.73 -6.88 5.83
CA VAL A 88 -3.81 -6.83 6.97
C VAL A 88 -3.56 -5.37 7.36
N GLU A 89 -3.57 -5.11 8.67
CA GLU A 89 -3.08 -3.84 9.24
C GLU A 89 -1.58 -4.00 9.52
N LEU A 90 -0.77 -3.08 9.02
CA LEU A 90 0.67 -3.06 9.24
C LEU A 90 1.07 -1.76 9.94
N ARG A 91 1.85 -1.89 11.02
CA ARG A 91 2.50 -0.76 11.68
C ARG A 91 4.00 -0.85 11.51
N VAL A 92 4.59 0.29 11.19
CA VAL A 92 6.05 0.44 11.10
C VAL A 92 6.53 0.87 12.47
N GLU A 93 7.24 -0.02 13.15
CA GLU A 93 7.98 0.34 14.36
C GLU A 93 9.36 0.85 13.97
N LEU A 94 9.63 2.12 14.29
CA LEU A 94 10.99 2.65 14.27
C LEU A 94 11.74 2.03 15.44
N VAL A 95 12.65 1.10 15.14
CA VAL A 95 13.61 0.62 16.13
C VAL A 95 14.64 1.73 16.32
N GLU A 96 14.47 2.52 17.39
CA GLU A 96 15.51 3.44 17.87
C GLU A 96 16.73 2.62 18.28
N THR A 97 17.65 2.43 17.35
CA THR A 97 18.85 1.63 17.58
C THR A 97 19.80 2.43 18.48
N CYS A 98 20.05 1.87 19.67
CA CYS A 98 21.11 2.14 20.64
C CYS A 98 21.83 3.51 20.56
N ARG A 99 21.51 4.40 21.50
CA ARG A 99 22.49 5.36 22.03
C ARG A 99 23.57 4.58 22.78
N PHE A 100 24.79 4.58 22.25
CA PHE A 100 26.02 4.25 23.00
C PHE A 100 26.56 5.50 23.69
#